data_AF-A0A920EMH4-F1
#
_entry.id   AF-A0A920EMH4-F1
#
_cell.length_a   1.000
_cell.length_b   1.000
_cell.length_c   1.000
_cell.angle_alpha   90.00
_cell.angle_beta   90.00
_cell.angle_gamma   90.00
#
_symmetry.space_group_name_H-M   'P 1'
#
loop_
_entity.id
_entity.type
_entity.pdbx_description
1 polymer ?
#
loop_
_entity_poly.entity_id
_entity_poly.type
_entity_poly.pdbx_seq_one_letter_code
_entity_poly.pdbx_strand_id
1 'polypeptide(L)'
;MLKACIKHNGFSCQPNKAIVGKNAFAHESGIHQDGIIKSRETYEIMKAEDIGLLSNSLVLGKHSGRNAFKQKLDELNIQYTSDDAFNDLFTRFKELADKKHEIYDEDIIRLSNNIPLTGDDIQLSYMSVVCDSHKKPNAKIKLSIKGEEREATAEGDGAVDAAFNAIKAISILK
;
A
#
# COMPACT_ATOMS: atom_id res chain seq x y z
N MET A 1 3.96 8.03 25.64
CA MET A 1 2.97 8.46 26.65
C MET A 1 1.70 9.07 26.02
N LEU A 2 1.78 10.01 25.06
CA LEU A 2 0.58 10.66 24.50
C LEU A 2 -0.36 9.74 23.68
N LYS A 3 0.16 8.79 22.89
CA LYS A 3 -0.68 7.81 22.16
C LYS A 3 -1.56 6.97 23.10
N ALA A 4 -1.13 6.74 24.33
CA ALA A 4 -1.85 5.89 25.28
C ALA A 4 -3.14 6.57 25.81
N CYS A 5 -3.12 7.88 26.06
CA CYS A 5 -4.29 8.62 26.54
C CYS A 5 -5.43 8.68 25.51
N ILE A 6 -5.11 8.79 24.21
CA ILE A 6 -6.12 8.82 23.14
C ILE A 6 -6.79 7.44 23.01
N LYS A 7 -6.00 6.35 23.11
CA LYS A 7 -6.50 4.98 22.99
C LYS A 7 -7.38 4.55 24.18
N HIS A 8 -7.16 5.11 25.37
CA HIS A 8 -7.89 4.74 26.59
C HIS A 8 -9.28 5.39 26.73
N ASN A 9 -9.51 6.55 26.11
CA ASN A 9 -10.77 7.29 26.28
C ASN A 9 -11.85 6.96 25.22
N GLY A 10 -11.57 6.05 24.27
CA GLY A 10 -12.51 5.66 23.21
C GLY A 10 -12.72 6.71 22.10
N PHE A 11 -12.09 7.89 22.20
CA PHE A 11 -12.19 8.94 21.19
C PHE A 11 -10.95 8.98 20.29
N SER A 12 -11.14 8.92 18.98
CA SER A 12 -10.05 9.09 18.00
C SER A 12 -9.55 10.53 17.98
N CYS A 13 -8.24 10.72 17.96
CA CYS A 13 -7.63 12.04 17.74
C CYS A 13 -7.89 12.49 16.31
N GLN A 14 -8.22 13.77 16.13
CA GLN A 14 -8.38 14.35 14.80
C GLN A 14 -7.07 14.24 14.01
N PRO A 15 -7.10 13.88 12.71
CA PRO A 15 -5.90 13.72 11.90
C PRO A 15 -4.99 14.96 11.90
N ASN A 16 -5.56 16.16 11.91
CA ASN A 16 -4.84 17.43 11.86
C ASN A 16 -4.58 18.05 13.25
N LYS A 17 -4.78 17.29 14.33
CA LYS A 17 -4.48 17.79 15.67
C LYS A 17 -2.98 18.06 15.79
N ALA A 18 -2.63 19.26 16.26
CA ALA A 18 -1.24 19.64 16.49
C ALA A 18 -0.50 18.60 17.35
N ILE A 19 0.76 18.33 17.00
CA ILE A 19 1.70 17.42 17.68
C ILE A 19 1.32 15.92 17.57
N VAL A 20 0.05 15.56 17.70
CA VAL A 20 -0.37 14.15 17.92
C VAL A 20 -1.24 13.56 16.83
N GLY A 21 -1.76 14.39 15.94
CA GLY A 21 -2.58 13.96 14.83
C GLY A 21 -1.79 13.12 13.82
N LYS A 22 -2.48 12.20 13.11
CA LYS A 22 -1.89 11.37 12.06
C LYS A 22 -1.10 12.21 11.04
N ASN A 23 -1.58 13.41 10.74
CA ASN A 23 -1.04 14.29 9.69
C ASN A 23 -0.07 15.35 10.24
N ALA A 24 0.25 15.34 11.54
CA ALA A 24 1.06 16.40 12.16
C ALA A 24 2.50 16.49 11.61
N PHE A 25 3.02 15.40 11.04
CA PHE A 25 4.36 15.31 10.42
C PHE A 25 4.30 14.77 8.99
N ALA A 26 3.11 14.77 8.37
CA ALA A 26 2.90 14.24 7.02
C ALA A 26 3.06 15.35 5.99
N HIS A 27 3.95 15.15 5.01
CA HIS A 27 4.22 16.13 3.95
C HIS A 27 3.89 15.56 2.57
N GLU A 28 2.86 16.12 1.92
CA GLU A 28 2.38 15.67 0.61
C GLU A 28 2.85 16.57 -0.55
N SER A 29 2.91 17.89 -0.33
CA SER A 29 3.29 18.86 -1.35
C SER A 29 4.74 18.67 -1.78
N GLY A 30 4.98 18.57 -3.10
CA GLY A 30 6.33 18.32 -3.64
C GLY A 30 7.39 19.33 -3.17
N ILE A 31 7.03 20.60 -2.96
CA ILE A 31 7.97 21.60 -2.43
C ILE A 31 8.30 21.38 -0.94
N HIS A 32 7.33 20.90 -0.15
CA HIS A 32 7.55 20.58 1.25
C HIS A 32 8.39 19.31 1.37
N GLN A 33 8.07 18.31 0.55
CA GLN A 33 8.85 17.08 0.45
C GLN A 33 10.31 17.39 0.09
N ASP A 34 10.56 18.18 -0.96
CA ASP A 34 11.92 18.56 -1.35
C ASP A 34 12.67 19.31 -0.23
N GLY A 35 11.98 20.21 0.50
CA GLY A 35 12.55 20.87 1.66
C GLY A 35 12.90 19.91 2.80
N ILE A 36 11.99 18.98 3.13
CA ILE A 36 12.20 17.94 4.15
C ILE A 36 13.38 17.03 3.81
N ILE A 37 13.53 16.65 2.53
CA ILE A 37 14.61 15.81 2.03
C ILE A 37 15.96 16.50 2.20
N LYS A 38 16.04 17.82 1.94
CA LYS A 38 17.27 18.61 2.08
C LYS A 38 17.58 18.95 3.53
N SER A 39 16.58 19.36 4.30
CA SER A 39 16.68 19.68 5.72
C SER A 39 15.31 19.60 6.38
N ARG A 40 15.09 18.59 7.22
CA ARG A 40 13.81 18.38 7.94
C ARG A 40 13.37 19.61 8.74
N GLU A 41 14.32 20.36 9.31
CA GLU A 41 14.07 21.57 10.14
C GLU A 41 13.36 22.69 9.35
N THR A 42 13.37 22.63 8.01
CA THR A 42 12.67 23.60 7.15
C THR A 42 11.17 23.62 7.39
N TYR A 43 10.57 22.47 7.70
CA TYR A 43 9.12 22.31 7.87
C TYR A 43 8.73 21.59 9.17
N GLU A 44 9.69 20.99 9.88
CA GLU A 44 9.47 20.33 11.17
C GLU A 44 10.18 21.10 12.29
N ILE A 45 9.40 21.71 13.18
CA ILE A 45 9.90 22.42 14.37
C ILE A 45 10.51 21.43 15.39
N MET A 46 10.07 20.18 15.37
CA MET A 46 10.52 19.11 16.25
C MET A 46 10.47 17.76 15.53
N LYS A 47 11.16 16.74 16.04
CA LYS A 47 11.12 15.40 15.43
C LYS A 47 9.88 14.63 15.90
N ALA A 48 9.28 13.85 15.01
CA ALA A 48 8.16 12.97 15.33
C ALA A 48 8.59 11.91 16.37
N GLU A 49 9.84 11.50 16.28
CA GLU A 49 10.50 10.52 17.13
C GLU A 49 10.60 10.98 18.59
N ASP A 50 10.77 12.28 18.84
CA ASP A 50 10.87 12.88 20.19
C ASP A 50 9.60 12.67 21.02
N ILE A 51 8.47 12.46 20.36
CA ILE A 51 7.16 12.20 20.99
C ILE A 51 6.67 10.76 20.79
N GLY A 52 7.54 9.87 20.27
CA GLY A 52 7.25 8.46 20.07
C GLY A 52 6.33 8.19 18.87
N LEU A 53 6.33 9.05 17.86
CA LEU A 53 5.76 8.75 16.55
C LEU A 53 6.85 8.14 15.66
N LEU A 54 6.46 7.17 14.82
CA LEU A 54 7.31 6.71 13.73
C LEU A 54 7.37 7.85 12.70
N SER A 55 8.56 8.10 12.16
CA SER A 55 8.78 9.10 11.13
C SER A 55 8.11 8.68 9.82
N ASN A 56 6.86 9.09 9.61
CA ASN A 56 6.19 9.00 8.32
C ASN A 56 6.23 10.38 7.66
N SER A 57 7.41 10.79 7.21
CA SER A 57 7.62 12.16 6.73
C SER A 57 7.10 12.39 5.30
N LEU A 58 7.12 11.38 4.44
CA LEU A 58 6.82 11.54 3.01
C LEU A 58 5.59 10.74 2.60
N VAL A 59 4.44 11.41 2.55
CA VAL A 59 3.21 10.84 1.98
C VAL A 59 3.20 11.12 0.49
N LEU A 60 3.22 10.08 -0.33
CA LEU A 60 3.10 10.25 -1.77
C LEU A 60 1.63 10.46 -2.17
N GLY A 61 1.41 11.51 -2.95
CA GLY A 61 0.10 11.88 -3.47
C GLY A 61 0.22 12.64 -4.79
N LYS A 62 -0.90 13.19 -5.26
CA LYS A 62 -0.96 13.87 -6.56
C LYS A 62 -0.08 15.11 -6.63
N HIS A 63 0.35 15.66 -5.50
CA HIS A 63 1.26 16.81 -5.46
C HIS A 63 2.73 16.45 -5.31
N SER A 64 3.04 15.16 -5.19
CA SER A 64 4.41 14.71 -5.01
C SER A 64 5.24 14.91 -6.28
N GLY A 65 6.50 15.30 -6.06
CA GLY A 65 7.49 15.57 -7.10
C GLY A 65 8.37 14.38 -7.42
N ARG A 66 9.26 14.56 -8.41
CA ARG A 66 10.20 13.51 -8.86
C ARG A 66 11.17 13.08 -7.77
N ASN A 67 11.69 14.03 -6.97
CA ASN A 67 12.66 13.72 -5.91
C ASN A 67 12.05 12.83 -4.82
N ALA A 68 10.84 13.15 -4.36
CA ALA A 68 10.12 12.34 -3.38
C ALA A 68 9.80 10.94 -3.93
N PHE A 69 9.40 10.86 -5.20
CA PHE A 69 9.16 9.59 -5.85
C PHE A 69 10.43 8.74 -5.97
N LYS A 70 11.57 9.33 -6.38
CA LYS A 70 12.88 8.65 -6.43
C LYS A 70 13.28 8.07 -5.09
N GLN A 71 13.24 8.89 -4.03
CA GLN A 71 13.56 8.42 -2.69
C GLN A 71 12.68 7.26 -2.26
N LYS A 72 11.38 7.30 -2.58
CA LYS A 72 10.48 6.18 -2.28
C LYS A 72 10.83 4.92 -3.06
N LEU A 73 11.21 5.02 -4.33
CA LEU A 73 11.69 3.86 -5.09
C LEU A 73 12.95 3.27 -4.45
N ASP A 74 13.88 4.11 -3.99
CA ASP A 74 15.09 3.68 -3.29
C ASP A 74 14.77 2.99 -1.95
N GLU A 75 13.86 3.56 -1.15
CA GLU A 75 13.36 2.96 0.10
C GLU A 75 12.75 1.57 -0.12
N LEU A 76 12.05 1.39 -1.26
CA LEU A 76 11.44 0.12 -1.65
C LEU A 76 12.38 -0.82 -2.41
N ASN A 77 13.64 -0.43 -2.63
CA ASN A 77 14.63 -1.15 -3.43
C ASN A 77 14.16 -1.45 -4.87
N ILE A 78 13.35 -0.56 -5.45
CA ILE A 78 12.84 -0.68 -6.81
C ILE A 78 13.85 -0.06 -7.77
N GLN A 79 14.42 -0.91 -8.64
CA GLN A 79 15.37 -0.49 -9.67
C GLN A 79 14.66 -0.17 -10.98
N TYR A 80 15.20 0.78 -11.75
CA TYR A 80 14.75 1.11 -13.10
C TYR A 80 15.95 1.20 -14.04
N THR A 81 15.75 0.86 -15.32
CA THR A 81 16.84 0.61 -16.27
C THR A 81 17.35 1.86 -16.98
N SER A 82 16.58 2.94 -17.01
CA SER A 82 16.94 4.20 -17.67
C SER A 82 16.11 5.38 -17.15
N ASP A 83 16.53 6.59 -17.49
CA ASP A 83 15.75 7.81 -17.21
C ASP A 83 14.38 7.80 -17.90
N ASP A 84 14.27 7.18 -19.07
CA ASP A 84 13.00 7.01 -19.77
C ASP A 84 12.06 6.05 -19.01
N ALA A 85 12.61 4.94 -18.49
CA ALA A 85 11.85 4.01 -17.66
C ALA A 85 11.35 4.69 -16.37
N PHE A 86 12.19 5.53 -15.76
CA PHE A 86 11.78 6.36 -14.62
C PHE A 86 10.66 7.34 -14.99
N ASN A 87 10.77 8.02 -16.14
CA ASN A 87 9.77 8.98 -16.60
C ASN A 87 8.41 8.32 -16.86
N ASP A 88 8.40 7.14 -17.47
CA ASP A 88 7.19 6.34 -17.68
C ASP A 88 6.56 5.92 -16.35
N LEU A 89 7.36 5.35 -15.43
CA LEU A 89 6.90 4.96 -14.11
C LEU A 89 6.33 6.14 -13.32
N PHE A 90 6.99 7.29 -13.36
CA PHE A 90 6.52 8.52 -12.73
C PHE A 90 5.20 9.00 -13.34
N THR A 91 5.04 8.93 -14.67
CA THR A 91 3.78 9.30 -15.33
C THR A 91 2.62 8.43 -14.86
N ARG A 92 2.81 7.12 -14.82
CA ARG A 92 1.79 6.18 -14.32
C ARG A 92 1.48 6.37 -12.84
N PHE A 93 2.49 6.70 -12.02
CA PHE A 93 2.29 7.10 -10.64
C PHE A 93 1.39 8.33 -10.53
N LYS A 94 1.59 9.36 -11.38
CA LYS A 94 0.75 10.56 -11.38
C LYS A 94 -0.69 10.26 -11.78
N GLU A 95 -0.90 9.41 -12.78
CA GLU A 95 -2.23 8.96 -13.18
C GLU A 95 -2.94 8.19 -12.07
N LEU A 96 -2.22 7.34 -11.34
CA LEU A 96 -2.78 6.63 -10.19
C LEU A 96 -3.11 7.57 -9.04
N ALA A 97 -2.21 8.51 -8.72
CA ALA A 97 -2.39 9.48 -7.65
C ALA A 97 -3.52 10.48 -7.92
N ASP A 98 -3.88 10.71 -9.19
CA ASP A 98 -5.05 11.52 -9.55
C ASP A 98 -6.37 10.77 -9.25
N LYS A 99 -6.36 9.44 -9.38
CA LYS A 99 -7.54 8.58 -9.16
C LYS A 99 -7.69 8.13 -7.70
N LYS A 100 -6.60 7.99 -6.96
CA LYS A 100 -6.56 7.42 -5.61
C LYS A 100 -6.01 8.43 -4.60
N HIS A 101 -6.75 8.63 -3.50
CA HIS A 101 -6.43 9.66 -2.52
C HIS A 101 -5.17 9.37 -1.68
N GLU A 102 -4.95 8.11 -1.30
CA GLU A 102 -3.72 7.65 -0.62
C GLU A 102 -3.02 6.59 -1.49
N ILE A 103 -1.74 6.79 -1.78
CA ILE A 103 -0.89 5.83 -2.49
C ILE A 103 -0.07 5.05 -1.45
N TYR A 104 -0.16 3.72 -1.51
CA TYR A 104 0.60 2.84 -0.63
C TYR A 104 1.79 2.23 -1.36
N ASP A 105 2.74 1.70 -0.60
CA ASP A 105 3.95 1.09 -1.13
C ASP A 105 3.62 -0.08 -2.08
N GLU A 106 2.56 -0.85 -1.82
CA GLU A 106 2.11 -1.94 -2.69
C GLU A 106 1.66 -1.44 -4.07
N ASP A 107 1.11 -0.23 -4.15
CA ASP A 107 0.71 0.36 -5.42
C ASP A 107 1.94 0.70 -6.27
N ILE A 108 3.00 1.20 -5.65
CA ILE A 108 4.26 1.56 -6.31
C ILE A 108 4.99 0.30 -6.80
N ILE A 109 5.02 -0.74 -5.97
CA ILE A 109 5.54 -2.06 -6.34
C ILE A 109 4.78 -2.61 -7.56
N ARG A 110 3.44 -2.53 -7.56
CA ARG A 110 2.62 -2.96 -8.71
C ARG A 110 2.93 -2.18 -9.98
N LEU A 111 3.04 -0.85 -9.88
CA LEU A 111 3.41 0.02 -11.00
C LEU A 111 4.78 -0.37 -11.57
N SER A 112 5.76 -0.67 -10.71
CA SER A 112 7.12 -1.04 -11.14
C SER A 112 7.20 -2.38 -11.86
N ASN A 113 6.39 -3.35 -11.45
CA ASN A 113 6.37 -4.68 -12.05
C ASN A 113 5.58 -4.74 -13.37
N ASN A 114 5.13 -3.59 -13.91
CA ASN A 114 4.22 -3.53 -15.06
C ASN A 114 2.99 -4.42 -14.90
N ILE A 115 2.54 -4.65 -13.66
CA ILE A 115 1.32 -5.42 -13.41
C ILE A 115 0.17 -4.46 -13.70
N PRO A 116 -0.61 -4.66 -14.77
CA PRO A 116 -1.71 -3.77 -15.10
C PRO A 116 -2.69 -3.71 -13.92
N LEU A 117 -3.09 -2.49 -13.53
CA LEU A 117 -4.13 -2.26 -12.51
C LEU A 117 -5.50 -2.80 -12.95
N THR A 118 -5.69 -2.91 -14.26
CA THR A 118 -6.82 -3.57 -14.90
C THR A 118 -6.47 -5.03 -15.17
N GLY A 119 -6.72 -5.87 -14.19
CA GLY A 119 -6.92 -7.30 -14.40
C GLY A 119 -8.34 -7.57 -14.87
N ASP A 120 -8.75 -7.07 -16.04
CA ASP A 120 -10.03 -7.46 -16.66
C ASP A 120 -10.05 -8.95 -17.05
N ASP A 121 -8.91 -9.63 -16.94
CA ASP A 121 -8.75 -11.03 -17.24
C ASP A 121 -9.06 -11.97 -16.05
N ILE A 122 -9.25 -11.49 -14.82
CA ILE A 122 -9.52 -12.38 -13.66
C ILE A 122 -10.60 -11.76 -12.75
N GLN A 123 -11.80 -12.36 -12.74
CA GLN A 123 -12.88 -12.00 -11.82
C GLN A 123 -13.17 -13.11 -10.82
N LEU A 124 -13.36 -12.76 -9.55
CA LEU A 124 -13.84 -13.69 -8.54
C LEU A 124 -15.36 -13.89 -8.71
N SER A 125 -15.79 -15.09 -9.13
CA SER A 125 -17.22 -15.40 -9.28
C SER A 125 -17.81 -16.04 -8.02
N TYR A 126 -17.02 -16.80 -7.26
CA TYR A 126 -17.47 -17.41 -6.01
C TYR A 126 -16.33 -17.66 -5.03
N MET A 127 -16.64 -17.53 -3.74
CA MET A 127 -15.74 -17.93 -2.65
C MET A 127 -16.55 -18.50 -1.48
N SER A 128 -16.10 -19.64 -0.95
CA SER A 128 -16.54 -20.20 0.32
C SER A 128 -15.32 -20.59 1.13
N VAL A 129 -15.27 -20.15 2.38
CA VAL A 129 -14.22 -20.52 3.32
C VAL A 129 -14.87 -21.07 4.57
N VAL A 130 -14.46 -22.26 4.97
CA VAL A 130 -14.96 -22.95 6.16
C VAL A 130 -13.81 -23.09 7.15
N CYS A 131 -14.02 -22.55 8.35
CA CYS A 131 -13.10 -22.65 9.47
C CYS A 131 -13.82 -23.29 10.64
N ASP A 132 -13.19 -24.31 11.23
CA ASP A 132 -13.72 -25.04 12.38
C ASP A 132 -12.55 -25.32 13.33
N SER A 133 -12.78 -25.23 14.63
CA SER A 133 -11.77 -25.46 15.66
C SER A 133 -11.20 -26.88 15.66
N HIS A 134 -11.88 -27.83 15.01
CA HIS A 134 -11.55 -29.25 14.95
C HIS A 134 -11.21 -29.76 13.55
N LYS A 135 -11.21 -28.90 12.52
CA LYS A 135 -10.84 -29.26 11.15
C LYS A 135 -9.87 -28.24 10.57
N LYS A 136 -9.02 -28.68 9.64
CA LYS A 136 -8.19 -27.74 8.89
C LYS A 136 -9.09 -26.77 8.09
N PRO A 137 -8.79 -25.46 8.11
CA PRO A 137 -9.45 -24.49 7.25
C PRO A 137 -9.42 -24.92 5.79
N ASN A 138 -10.58 -24.83 5.14
CA ASN A 138 -10.75 -25.18 3.73
C ASN A 138 -11.39 -24.03 2.98
N ALA A 139 -10.93 -23.77 1.76
CA ALA A 139 -11.48 -22.75 0.89
C ALA A 139 -11.78 -23.33 -0.49
N LYS A 140 -12.95 -22.97 -1.01
CA LYS A 140 -13.43 -23.25 -2.35
C LYS A 140 -13.60 -21.93 -3.10
N ILE A 141 -12.90 -21.77 -4.22
CA ILE A 141 -12.87 -20.52 -5.00
C ILE A 141 -13.20 -20.82 -6.45
N LYS A 142 -14.00 -19.95 -7.07
CA LYS A 142 -14.20 -19.89 -8.52
C LYS A 142 -13.72 -18.54 -9.06
N LEU A 143 -12.88 -18.61 -10.09
CA LEU A 143 -12.40 -17.44 -10.82
C LEU A 143 -12.84 -17.56 -12.29
N SER A 144 -13.32 -16.46 -12.86
CA SER A 144 -13.44 -16.30 -14.31
C SER A 144 -12.12 -15.72 -14.82
N ILE A 145 -11.33 -16.55 -15.52
CA ILE A 145 -10.05 -16.16 -16.12
C ILE A 145 -10.25 -16.04 -17.63
N LYS A 146 -10.14 -14.83 -18.20
CA LYS A 146 -10.36 -14.55 -19.63
C LYS A 146 -11.71 -15.05 -20.15
N GLY A 147 -12.74 -14.99 -19.30
CA GLY A 147 -14.09 -15.48 -19.59
C GLY A 147 -14.30 -16.98 -19.33
N GLU A 148 -13.27 -17.76 -18.98
CA GLU A 148 -13.41 -19.16 -18.56
C GLU A 148 -13.56 -19.29 -17.05
N GLU A 149 -14.64 -19.90 -16.58
CA GLU A 149 -14.76 -20.23 -15.16
C GLU A 149 -13.88 -21.43 -14.78
N ARG A 150 -13.11 -21.25 -13.71
CA ARG A 150 -12.29 -22.30 -13.09
C ARG A 150 -12.55 -22.36 -11.60
N GLU A 151 -12.58 -23.57 -11.08
CA GLU A 151 -12.84 -23.85 -9.66
C GLU A 151 -11.68 -24.63 -9.06
N ALA A 152 -11.29 -24.29 -7.83
CA ALA A 152 -10.45 -25.15 -7.01
C ALA A 152 -10.88 -25.12 -5.55
N THR A 153 -10.43 -26.14 -4.82
CA THR A 153 -10.59 -26.24 -3.37
C THR A 153 -9.24 -26.61 -2.77
N ALA A 154 -8.85 -25.93 -1.70
CA ALA A 154 -7.61 -26.20 -1.00
C ALA A 154 -7.77 -26.03 0.51
N GLU A 155 -6.90 -26.70 1.26
CA GLU A 155 -6.73 -26.51 2.70
C GLU A 155 -5.56 -25.56 2.98
N GLY A 156 -5.52 -25.04 4.20
CA GLY A 156 -4.39 -24.24 4.68
C GLY A 156 -4.32 -24.24 6.20
N ASP A 157 -3.27 -23.63 6.71
CA ASP A 157 -3.07 -23.48 8.16
C ASP A 157 -3.96 -22.36 8.76
N GLY A 158 -4.67 -21.63 7.91
CA GLY A 158 -5.64 -20.59 8.24
C GLY A 158 -6.62 -20.33 7.11
N ALA A 159 -7.67 -19.55 7.39
CA ALA A 159 -8.67 -19.15 6.39
C ALA A 159 -8.04 -18.48 5.16
N VAL A 160 -7.09 -17.57 5.41
CA VAL A 160 -6.37 -16.82 4.37
C VAL A 160 -5.45 -17.74 3.57
N ASP A 161 -4.74 -18.63 4.26
CA ASP A 161 -3.82 -19.57 3.63
C ASP A 161 -4.59 -20.57 2.73
N ALA A 162 -5.71 -21.10 3.22
CA ALA A 162 -6.59 -21.99 2.43
C ALA A 162 -7.11 -21.29 1.17
N ALA A 163 -7.57 -20.04 1.29
CA ALA A 163 -8.02 -19.24 0.15
C ALA A 163 -6.87 -18.99 -0.84
N PHE A 164 -5.68 -18.65 -0.35
CA PHE A 164 -4.52 -18.41 -1.20
C PHE A 164 -4.08 -19.68 -1.94
N ASN A 165 -4.05 -20.83 -1.26
CA ASN A 165 -3.74 -22.13 -1.87
C ASN A 165 -4.76 -22.51 -2.95
N ALA A 166 -6.05 -22.21 -2.72
CA ALA A 166 -7.10 -22.45 -3.72
C ALA A 166 -6.91 -21.54 -4.95
N ILE A 167 -6.58 -20.25 -4.76
CA ILE A 167 -6.26 -19.33 -5.87
C ILE A 167 -5.02 -19.82 -6.63
N LYS A 168 -3.98 -20.27 -5.93
CA LYS A 168 -2.75 -20.79 -6.53
C LYS A 168 -2.99 -22.05 -7.36
N ALA A 169 -3.92 -22.90 -6.95
CA ALA A 169 -4.31 -24.08 -7.73
C ALA A 169 -5.07 -23.72 -9.02
N ILE A 170 -5.75 -22.57 -9.06
CA ILE A 170 -6.50 -22.09 -10.24
C ILE A 170 -5.59 -21.31 -11.20
N SER A 171 -4.69 -20.49 -10.65
CA SER A 171 -3.82 -19.59 -11.40
C SER A 171 -2.59 -20.33 -11.94
N ILE A 172 -2.17 -20.02 -13.17
CA ILE A 172 -0.97 -20.59 -13.84
C ILE A 172 0.34 -20.02 -13.22
N LEU A 173 0.29 -19.47 -12.01
CA LEU A 173 1.46 -18.97 -11.28
C LEU A 173 2.23 -20.18 -10.73
N LYS A 174 3.12 -20.72 -11.57
CA LYS A 174 4.28 -21.48 -11.11
C LYS A 174 5.33 -20.55 -10.54
#